data_AF-A0A139RMZ8-F1
#
_entry.id   AF-A0A139RMZ8-F1
#
_cell.length_a   1.000
_cell.length_b   1.000
_cell.length_c   1.000
_cell.angle_alpha   90.00
_cell.angle_beta   90.00
_cell.angle_gamma   90.00
#
_symmetry.space_group_name_H-M   'P 1'
#
loop_
_entity.id
_entity.type
_entity.pdbx_description
1 polymer ?
#
loop_
_entity_poly.entity_id
_entity_poly.type
_entity_poly.pdbx_seq_one_letter_code
_entity_poly.pdbx_strand_id
1 'polypeptide(L)'
;MKKLFRIHFTAIAVMDLLLFAFFSTRPGTALDWLLFTGFMFLLAQGLLLSRLIFQLKHQFAAIYPQISKKIRFYYSGVLTIDFLFFVLLCFISSQRFSSLMPIITACHSTCYYMTADHLRENYPEDFGKHLSFLNCL
;
A
#
# COMPACT_ATOMS: atom_id res chain seq x y z
N MET A 1 -2.82 7.14 15.54
CA MET A 1 -2.85 6.70 14.11
C MET A 1 -1.55 6.03 13.63
N LYS A 2 -0.38 6.47 14.13
CA LYS A 2 0.95 6.01 13.67
C LYS A 2 1.10 4.50 13.51
N LYS A 3 0.66 3.72 14.52
CA LYS A 3 0.79 2.26 14.52
C LYS A 3 -0.03 1.59 13.42
N LEU A 4 -1.25 2.10 13.18
CA LEU A 4 -2.16 1.59 12.15
C LEU A 4 -1.56 1.79 10.74
N PHE A 5 -1.08 3.00 10.47
CA PHE A 5 -0.39 3.33 9.23
C PHE A 5 0.88 2.48 9.04
N ARG A 6 1.66 2.28 10.10
CA ARG A 6 2.87 1.44 10.05
C ARG A 6 2.55 -0.02 9.73
N ILE A 7 1.52 -0.61 10.34
CA ILE A 7 1.11 -2.00 10.06
C ILE A 7 0.70 -2.15 8.60
N HIS A 8 -0.08 -1.20 8.08
CA HIS A 8 -0.49 -1.23 6.67
C HIS A 8 0.71 -1.08 5.73
N PHE A 9 1.60 -0.12 6.00
CA PHE A 9 2.80 0.05 5.21
C PHE A 9 3.70 -1.20 5.24
N THR A 10 3.88 -1.83 6.41
CA THR A 10 4.61 -3.08 6.53
C THR A 10 3.94 -4.19 5.72
N ALA A 11 2.61 -4.28 5.74
CA ALA A 11 1.90 -5.27 4.93
C ALA A 11 2.11 -5.03 3.43
N ILE A 12 2.04 -3.77 2.96
CA ILE A 12 2.34 -3.42 1.56
C ILE A 12 3.78 -3.83 1.21
N ALA A 13 4.77 -3.46 2.03
CA ALA A 13 6.16 -3.80 1.79
C ALA A 13 6.42 -5.31 1.78
N VAL A 14 5.74 -6.08 2.64
CA VAL A 14 5.81 -7.55 2.65
C VAL A 14 5.18 -8.13 1.37
N MET A 15 4.06 -7.57 0.92
CA MET A 15 3.43 -8.00 -0.34
C MET A 15 4.32 -7.68 -1.55
N ASP A 16 4.91 -6.48 -1.61
CA ASP A 16 5.87 -6.07 -2.65
C ASP A 16 7.08 -7.02 -2.68
N LEU A 17 7.62 -7.38 -1.50
CA LEU A 17 8.74 -8.31 -1.38
C LEU A 17 8.38 -9.74 -1.81
N LEU A 18 7.18 -10.21 -1.43
CA LEU A 18 6.69 -11.53 -1.83
C LEU A 18 6.54 -11.61 -3.35
N LEU A 19 6.01 -10.54 -3.94
CA LEU A 19 5.86 -10.40 -5.38
C LEU A 19 7.25 -10.42 -6.06
N PHE A 20 8.20 -9.61 -5.57
CA PHE A 20 9.59 -9.63 -6.03
C PHE A 20 10.21 -11.04 -5.98
N ALA A 21 10.11 -11.73 -4.85
CA ALA A 21 10.66 -13.08 -4.69
C ALA A 21 10.01 -14.09 -5.65
N PHE A 22 8.70 -14.00 -5.88
CA PHE A 22 7.98 -14.85 -6.82
C PHE A 22 8.53 -14.70 -8.25
N PHE A 23 8.74 -13.46 -8.71
CA PHE A 23 9.23 -13.19 -10.05
C PHE A 23 10.73 -13.42 -10.22
N SER A 24 11.55 -13.19 -9.19
CA SER A 24 12.98 -13.49 -9.22
C SER A 24 13.29 -14.99 -9.29
N THR A 25 12.47 -15.83 -8.64
CA THR A 25 12.71 -17.28 -8.60
C THR A 25 12.14 -18.03 -9.81
N ARG A 26 11.23 -17.40 -10.58
CA ARG A 26 10.59 -18.01 -11.75
C ARG A 26 10.62 -17.08 -12.97
N PRO A 27 11.80 -16.76 -13.54
CA PRO A 27 11.89 -15.87 -14.69
C PRO A 27 11.19 -16.42 -15.95
N GLY A 28 10.86 -17.71 -16.01
CA GLY A 28 10.14 -18.35 -17.13
C GLY A 28 8.62 -18.49 -16.96
N THR A 29 7.99 -17.85 -15.96
CA THR A 29 6.51 -17.91 -15.83
C THR A 29 5.83 -17.37 -17.08
N ALA A 30 4.85 -18.13 -17.59
CA ALA A 30 3.99 -17.69 -18.69
C ALA A 30 3.29 -16.37 -18.34
N LEU A 31 3.11 -15.50 -19.34
CA LEU A 31 2.48 -14.19 -19.22
C LEU A 31 1.11 -14.28 -18.52
N ASP A 32 0.34 -15.34 -18.77
CA ASP A 32 -0.97 -15.57 -18.13
C ASP A 32 -0.86 -15.74 -16.61
N TRP A 33 0.16 -16.46 -16.13
CA TRP A 33 0.41 -16.62 -14.69
C TRP A 33 0.86 -15.32 -14.04
N LEU A 34 1.64 -14.52 -14.76
CA LEU A 34 2.12 -13.21 -14.32
C LEU A 34 0.96 -12.22 -14.19
N LEU A 35 0.04 -12.21 -15.14
CA LEU A 35 -1.18 -11.39 -15.08
C LEU A 35 -2.12 -11.86 -13.98
N PHE A 36 -2.32 -13.17 -13.83
CA PHE A 36 -3.20 -13.70 -12.78
C PHE A 36 -2.68 -13.35 -11.39
N THR A 37 -1.38 -13.55 -11.13
CA THR A 37 -0.76 -13.21 -9.83
C THR A 37 -0.74 -11.69 -9.58
N GLY A 38 -0.44 -10.88 -10.59
CA GLY A 38 -0.52 -9.42 -10.50
C GLY A 38 -1.94 -8.90 -10.23
N PHE A 39 -2.96 -9.52 -10.82
CA PHE A 39 -4.36 -9.15 -10.57
C PHE A 39 -4.80 -9.51 -9.15
N MET A 40 -4.43 -10.70 -8.66
CA MET A 40 -4.69 -11.11 -7.28
C MET A 40 -4.01 -10.17 -6.27
N PHE A 41 -2.80 -9.71 -6.59
CA PHE A 41 -2.09 -8.71 -5.80
C PHE A 41 -2.87 -7.38 -5.74
N LEU A 42 -3.35 -6.86 -6.87
CA LEU A 42 -4.19 -5.66 -6.91
C LEU A 42 -5.43 -5.79 -6.02
N LEU A 43 -6.10 -6.94 -6.07
CA LEU A 43 -7.29 -7.19 -5.24
C LEU A 43 -6.94 -7.23 -3.75
N ALA A 44 -5.88 -7.96 -3.37
CA ALA A 44 -5.43 -8.04 -1.98
C ALA A 44 -5.08 -6.66 -1.42
N GLN A 45 -4.41 -5.85 -2.22
CA GLN A 45 -4.02 -4.48 -1.88
C GLN A 45 -5.24 -3.56 -1.73
N GLY A 46 -6.20 -3.62 -2.66
CA GLY A 46 -7.46 -2.89 -2.56
C GLY A 46 -8.25 -3.25 -1.29
N LEU A 47 -8.31 -4.54 -0.95
CA LEU A 47 -8.93 -5.02 0.30
C LEU A 47 -8.19 -4.49 1.53
N LEU A 48 -6.86 -4.56 1.55
CA LEU A 48 -6.03 -4.07 2.65
C LEU A 48 -6.24 -2.55 2.90
N LEU A 49 -6.31 -1.77 1.83
CA LEU A 49 -6.58 -0.34 1.95
C LEU A 49 -8.03 -0.02 2.36
N SER A 50 -9.02 -0.79 1.90
CA SER A 50 -10.41 -0.61 2.34
C SER A 50 -10.57 -0.86 3.84
N ARG A 51 -9.84 -1.85 4.36
CA ARG A 51 -9.75 -2.15 5.78
C ARG A 51 -9.13 -1.00 6.57
N LEU A 52 -8.05 -0.40 6.07
CA LEU A 52 -7.44 0.79 6.67
C LEU A 52 -8.45 1.92 6.85
N ILE A 53 -9.21 2.21 5.80
CA ILE A 53 -10.22 3.27 5.79
C ILE A 53 -11.29 2.98 6.84
N PHE A 54 -11.77 1.75 6.90
CA PHE A 54 -12.78 1.34 7.88
C PHE A 54 -12.27 1.53 9.32
N GLN A 55 -11.04 1.10 9.60
CA GLN A 55 -10.41 1.26 10.93
C GLN A 55 -10.18 2.74 11.27
N LEU A 56 -9.73 3.55 10.32
CA LEU A 56 -9.56 5.00 10.51
C LEU A 56 -10.90 5.70 10.80
N LYS A 57 -11.95 5.36 10.05
CA LYS A 57 -13.31 5.88 10.29
C LYS A 57 -13.81 5.53 11.70
N HIS A 58 -13.62 4.29 12.12
CA HIS A 58 -14.13 3.82 13.40
C HIS A 58 -13.35 4.40 14.59
N GLN A 59 -12.02 4.43 14.51
CA GLN A 59 -11.16 4.83 15.65
C GLN A 59 -10.95 6.33 15.77
N PHE A 60 -11.09 7.06 14.68
CA PHE A 60 -10.84 8.51 14.60
C PHE A 60 -12.05 9.25 14.07
N ALA A 61 -13.27 8.79 14.36
CA ALA A 61 -14.53 9.33 13.82
C ALA A 61 -14.66 10.87 13.99
N ALA A 62 -14.16 11.42 15.10
CA ALA A 62 -14.21 12.86 15.38
C ALA A 62 -13.38 13.71 14.39
N ILE A 63 -12.23 13.19 13.96
CA ILE A 63 -11.26 13.92 13.11
C ILE A 63 -11.31 13.45 11.67
N TYR A 64 -11.84 12.23 11.44
CA TYR A 64 -11.93 11.61 10.13
C TYR A 64 -12.49 12.53 9.04
N PRO A 65 -13.55 13.34 9.25
CA PRO A 65 -14.04 14.27 8.22
C PRO A 65 -12.95 15.22 7.71
N GLN A 66 -12.11 15.73 8.61
CA GLN A 66 -11.05 16.71 8.31
C GLN A 66 -9.86 16.06 7.57
N ILE A 67 -9.48 14.84 7.97
CA ILE A 67 -8.36 14.09 7.35
C ILE A 67 -8.78 13.24 6.14
N SER A 68 -10.09 13.05 5.91
CA SER A 68 -10.64 12.13 4.91
C SER A 68 -10.12 12.41 3.50
N LYS A 69 -9.99 13.68 3.12
CA LYS A 69 -9.50 14.10 1.80
C LYS A 69 -8.05 13.66 1.58
N LYS A 70 -7.21 13.81 2.59
CA LYS A 70 -5.78 13.42 2.51
C LYS A 70 -5.62 11.90 2.52
N ILE A 71 -6.38 11.19 3.35
CA ILE A 71 -6.38 9.71 3.37
C ILE A 71 -6.86 9.15 2.02
N ARG A 72 -7.89 9.75 1.41
CA ARG A 72 -8.35 9.37 0.06
C ARG A 72 -7.28 9.61 -1.01
N PHE A 73 -6.53 10.71 -0.90
CA PHE A 73 -5.42 10.97 -1.82
C PHE A 73 -4.31 9.93 -1.67
N TYR A 74 -3.93 9.59 -0.43
CA TYR A 74 -2.99 8.50 -0.15
C TYR A 74 -3.45 7.17 -0.76
N TYR A 75 -4.70 6.80 -0.51
CA TYR A 75 -5.31 5.58 -1.06
C TYR A 75 -5.26 5.56 -2.59
N SER A 76 -5.72 6.65 -3.19
CA SER A 76 -5.77 6.76 -4.64
C SER A 76 -4.37 6.73 -5.24
N GLY A 77 -3.38 7.32 -4.57
CA GLY A 77 -1.98 7.28 -4.99
C GLY A 77 -1.43 5.85 -5.02
N VAL A 78 -1.55 5.12 -3.93
CA VAL A 78 -1.09 3.72 -3.84
C VAL A 78 -1.78 2.86 -4.92
N LEU A 79 -3.11 2.92 -5.00
CA LEU A 79 -3.86 2.12 -5.99
C LEU A 79 -3.50 2.50 -7.43
N THR A 80 -3.20 3.77 -7.71
CA THR A 80 -2.77 4.21 -9.05
C THR A 80 -1.39 3.68 -9.39
N ILE A 81 -0.47 3.68 -8.42
CA ILE A 81 0.88 3.12 -8.60
C ILE A 81 0.78 1.62 -8.87
N ASP A 82 0.00 0.89 -8.07
CA ASP A 82 -0.23 -0.54 -8.25
C ASP A 82 -0.87 -0.85 -9.61
N PHE A 83 -1.88 -0.07 -10.01
CA PHE A 83 -2.54 -0.23 -11.30
C PHE A 83 -1.59 0.05 -12.47
N LEU A 84 -0.81 1.13 -12.41
CA LEU A 84 0.20 1.45 -13.42
C LEU A 84 1.23 0.33 -13.52
N PHE A 85 1.65 -0.20 -12.37
CA PHE A 85 2.56 -1.33 -12.30
C PHE A 85 1.97 -2.57 -13.00
N PHE A 86 0.70 -2.90 -12.73
CA PHE A 86 0.00 -3.99 -13.40
C PHE A 86 -0.11 -3.78 -14.92
N VAL A 87 -0.39 -2.56 -15.38
CA VAL A 87 -0.41 -2.25 -16.81
C VAL A 87 0.98 -2.46 -17.43
N LEU A 88 2.05 -2.03 -16.75
CA LEU A 88 3.43 -2.26 -17.19
C LEU A 88 3.76 -3.75 -17.27
N LEU A 89 3.21 -4.58 -16.38
CA LEU A 89 3.36 -6.04 -16.44
C LEU A 89 2.82 -6.66 -17.72
N CYS A 90 1.77 -6.09 -18.32
CA CYS A 90 1.25 -6.57 -19.60
C CYS A 90 2.22 -6.37 -20.77
N PHE A 91 3.13 -5.39 -20.68
CA PHE A 91 4.01 -5.00 -21.79
C PHE A 91 5.46 -5.44 -21.62
N ILE A 92 5.86 -5.85 -20.42
CA ILE A 92 7.27 -6.04 -20.06
C ILE A 92 7.58 -7.53 -19.88
N SER A 93 8.70 -7.97 -20.46
CA SER A 93 9.25 -9.31 -20.21
C SER A 93 9.61 -9.50 -18.74
N SER A 94 9.35 -10.70 -18.19
CA SER A 94 9.64 -11.10 -16.81
C SER A 94 11.04 -10.71 -16.31
N GLN A 95 12.02 -10.62 -17.20
CA GLN A 95 13.41 -10.25 -16.87
C GLN A 95 13.59 -8.80 -16.40
N ARG A 96 12.75 -7.85 -16.84
CA ARG A 96 12.82 -6.44 -16.42
C ARG A 96 11.96 -6.14 -15.19
N PHE A 97 11.32 -7.16 -14.63
CA PHE A 97 10.49 -7.06 -13.43
C PHE A 97 11.30 -6.66 -12.19
N SER A 98 12.46 -7.31 -12.01
CA SER A 98 13.33 -7.12 -10.84
C SER A 98 13.80 -5.66 -10.69
N SER A 99 13.92 -4.91 -11.79
CA SER A 99 14.33 -3.50 -11.75
C SER A 99 13.19 -2.53 -11.43
N LEU A 100 11.93 -2.94 -11.62
CA LEU A 100 10.76 -2.08 -11.37
C LEU A 100 10.31 -2.13 -9.91
N MET A 101 10.46 -3.27 -9.23
CA MET A 101 10.06 -3.44 -7.83
C MET A 101 10.62 -2.39 -6.86
N PRO A 102 11.92 -2.02 -6.92
CA PRO A 102 12.45 -0.96 -6.07
C PRO A 102 11.78 0.40 -6.32
N ILE A 103 11.41 0.69 -7.57
CA ILE A 103 10.75 1.95 -7.95
C ILE A 103 9.34 2.00 -7.37
N ILE A 104 8.57 0.92 -7.50
CA ILE A 104 7.23 0.80 -6.93
C ILE A 104 7.27 0.94 -5.40
N THR A 105 8.18 0.23 -4.74
CA THR A 105 8.35 0.29 -3.29
C THR A 105 8.73 1.71 -2.83
N ALA A 106 9.59 2.40 -3.59
CA ALA A 106 9.97 3.80 -3.31
C ALA A 106 8.78 4.76 -3.49
N CYS A 107 7.95 4.55 -4.53
CA CYS A 107 6.71 5.30 -4.73
C CYS A 107 5.73 5.09 -3.57
N HIS A 108 5.50 3.84 -3.13
CA HIS A 108 4.67 3.53 -1.96
C HIS A 108 5.20 4.19 -0.69
N SER A 109 6.50 4.12 -0.47
CA SER A 109 7.18 4.76 0.66
C SER A 109 6.99 6.28 0.63
N THR A 110 7.11 6.90 -0.54
CA THR A 110 6.91 8.35 -0.71
C THR A 110 5.48 8.75 -0.36
N CYS A 111 4.47 8.06 -0.90
CA CYS A 111 3.06 8.30 -0.55
C CYS A 111 2.81 8.13 0.94
N TYR A 112 3.41 7.11 1.57
CA TYR A 112 3.32 6.87 3.00
C TYR A 112 3.91 8.02 3.81
N TYR A 113 5.17 8.37 3.58
CA TYR A 113 5.86 9.40 4.37
C TYR A 113 5.22 10.77 4.21
N MET A 114 4.84 11.18 3.00
CA MET A 114 4.13 12.44 2.77
C MET A 114 2.81 12.54 3.55
N THR A 115 2.10 11.41 3.66
CA THR A 115 0.82 11.37 4.39
C THR A 115 1.05 11.33 5.90
N ALA A 116 2.02 10.53 6.35
CA ALA A 116 2.37 10.39 7.76
C ALA A 116 2.93 11.69 8.34
N ASP A 117 3.81 12.40 7.61
CA ASP A 117 4.35 13.69 8.03
C ASP A 117 3.25 14.75 8.11
N HIS A 118 2.38 14.81 7.10
CA HIS A 118 1.24 15.73 7.14
C HIS A 118 0.31 15.47 8.33
N LEU A 119 0.00 14.22 8.63
CA LEU A 119 -0.84 13.86 9.79
C LEU A 119 -0.12 14.14 11.11
N ARG A 120 1.19 13.93 11.18
CA ARG A 120 2.00 14.23 12.37
C ARG A 120 2.04 15.73 12.67
N GLU A 121 2.18 16.57 11.64
CA GLU A 121 2.28 18.02 11.79
C GLU A 121 0.94 18.66 12.15
N ASN A 122 -0.15 18.22 11.51
CA ASN A 122 -1.46 18.86 11.68
C ASN A 122 -2.31 18.24 12.80
N TYR A 123 -2.04 16.98 13.19
CA TYR A 123 -2.82 16.24 14.19
C TYR A 123 -1.90 15.43 15.15
N PRO A 124 -0.96 16.08 15.86
CA PRO A 124 0.07 15.39 16.63
C PRO A 124 -0.47 14.50 17.75
N GLU A 125 -1.51 14.95 18.47
CA GLU A 125 -2.10 14.20 19.59
C GLU A 125 -2.75 12.90 19.11
N ASP A 126 -3.59 12.96 18.08
CA ASP A 126 -4.27 11.80 17.51
C ASP A 126 -3.32 10.90 16.72
N PHE A 127 -2.27 11.46 16.14
CA PHE A 127 -1.24 10.70 15.46
C PHE A 127 -0.48 9.81 16.45
N GLY A 128 -0.07 10.39 17.58
CA GLY A 128 0.63 9.73 18.68
C GLY A 128 -0.22 8.81 19.54
N LYS A 129 -1.56 8.96 19.50
CA LYS A 129 -2.51 8.15 20.27
C LYS A 129 -2.18 6.67 20.20
N HIS A 130 -1.86 6.10 21.36
CA HIS A 130 -1.47 4.70 21.48
C HIS A 130 -2.69 3.82 21.25
N LEU A 131 -2.57 2.91 20.29
CA LEU A 131 -3.61 1.97 19.94
C LEU A 131 -3.16 0.55 20.27
N SER A 132 -4.02 -0.21 20.95
CA SER A 132 -3.74 -1.63 21.24
C SER A 132 -3.58 -2.38 19.92
N PHE A 133 -2.69 -3.38 19.90
CA PHE A 133 -2.44 -4.17 18.69
C PHE A 133 -3.70 -4.92 18.23
N LEU A 134 -4.52 -5.39 19.18
CA LEU A 134 -5.80 -6.06 18.91
C LEU A 134 -6.79 -5.15 18.17
N ASN A 135 -6.80 -3.86 18.48
CA ASN A 135 -7.65 -2.89 17.78
C ASN A 135 -7.08 -2.53 16.40
N CYS A 136 -5.80 -2.83 16.12
CA CYS A 136 -5.22 -2.67 14.78
C CYS A 136 -5.32 -3.92 13.91
N LEU A 137 -5.36 -5.12 14.52
CA LEU A 137 -5.44 -6.41 13.84
C LEU A 137 -6.88 -6.80 13.52
#